data_AF-A0AAW0DRU6-F1
#
_entry.id   AF-A0AAW0DRU6-F1
#
_cell.length_a   1.000
_cell.length_b   1.000
_cell.length_c   1.000
_cell.angle_alpha   90.00
_cell.angle_beta   90.00
_cell.angle_gamma   90.00
#
_symmetry.space_group_name_H-M   'P 1'
#
loop_
_entity.id
_entity.type
_entity.pdbx_description
1 polymer ?
#
loop_
_entity_poly.entity_id
_entity_poly.type
_entity_poly.pdbx_seq_one_letter_code
_entity_poly.pdbx_strand_id
1 'polypeptide(L)'
;MKDSSSTTIREARRSKSDPLAKTSSSRDAAQKTKSDILISIMPLYMNRIVERTKDHEFRGYLIPKAVSRMWLYVSSPEQTLKYIAVVSHGKCPGEIENQDGIGNADFNAGAGVACRAYAYEIRELYELLEPLPLKQMQSQYGVSFPQRYTYVLQRMIDDIVLEDQKRLF
;
A
#
# COMPACT_ATOMS: atom_id res chain seq x y z
N MET A 1 -27.14 50.37 57.41
CA MET A 1 -27.62 49.02 57.76
C MET A 1 -28.67 48.61 56.73
N LYS A 2 -28.41 47.51 56.00
CA LYS A 2 -29.34 46.63 55.26
C LYS A 2 -30.20 47.29 54.16
N ASP A 3 -29.85 47.11 52.89
CA ASP A 3 -30.17 45.95 52.01
C ASP A 3 -31.50 46.16 51.27
N SER A 4 -31.44 46.29 49.92
CA SER A 4 -31.92 45.31 48.92
C SER A 4 -33.40 45.53 48.55
N SER A 5 -33.92 45.49 47.32
CA SER A 5 -33.50 45.11 45.96
C SER A 5 -34.51 45.78 44.98
N SER A 6 -34.19 46.01 43.70
CA SER A 6 -34.66 45.26 42.50
C SER A 6 -34.82 46.31 41.37
N THR A 7 -34.66 46.10 40.07
CA THR A 7 -34.15 45.03 39.21
C THR A 7 -33.86 45.69 37.85
N THR A 8 -32.76 45.28 37.24
CA THR A 8 -32.20 45.63 35.92
C THR A 8 -33.04 45.15 34.74
N ILE A 9 -33.15 45.91 33.64
CA ILE A 9 -33.12 45.37 32.26
C ILE A 9 -32.36 46.36 31.34
N ARG A 10 -31.21 45.91 30.81
CA ARG A 10 -30.55 46.44 29.61
C ARG A 10 -30.61 45.35 28.56
N GLU A 11 -31.35 45.59 27.48
CA GLU A 11 -31.47 44.67 26.36
C GLU A 11 -30.39 44.98 25.32
N ALA A 12 -29.49 44.02 25.08
CA ALA A 12 -28.41 44.10 24.12
C ALA A 12 -28.84 43.56 22.76
N ARG A 13 -28.48 44.31 21.71
CA ARG A 13 -28.66 43.98 20.29
C ARG A 13 -28.01 42.64 19.93
N ARG A 14 -28.77 41.72 19.34
CA ARG A 14 -28.26 40.47 18.75
C ARG A 14 -28.20 40.62 17.23
N SER A 15 -26.99 40.63 16.68
CA SER A 15 -26.74 40.45 15.25
C SER A 15 -27.07 39.00 14.85
N LYS A 16 -27.83 38.84 13.76
CA LYS A 16 -28.03 37.55 13.10
C LYS A 16 -26.82 37.32 12.18
N SER A 17 -25.98 36.34 12.48
CA SER A 17 -25.00 35.80 11.55
C SER A 17 -25.60 34.60 10.84
N ASP A 18 -25.61 34.63 9.51
CA ASP A 18 -26.03 33.54 8.64
C ASP A 18 -25.21 32.26 8.90
N PRO A 19 -25.82 31.07 8.95
CA PRO A 19 -25.07 29.83 9.03
C PRO A 19 -24.51 29.48 7.64
N LEU A 20 -23.20 29.61 7.53
CA LEU A 20 -22.37 29.07 6.46
C LEU A 20 -22.76 27.61 6.16
N ALA A 21 -23.07 27.34 4.90
CA ALA A 21 -23.39 26.01 4.39
C ALA A 21 -22.32 25.01 4.84
N LYS A 22 -22.76 23.98 5.58
CA LYS A 22 -21.91 22.87 6.01
C LYS A 22 -21.42 22.12 4.77
N THR A 23 -20.12 22.26 4.51
CA THR A 23 -19.35 21.44 3.57
C THR A 23 -19.57 19.96 3.91
N SER A 24 -20.12 19.22 2.95
CA SER A 24 -20.32 17.76 3.05
C SER A 24 -18.98 17.04 2.96
N SER A 25 -18.29 16.89 4.09
CA SER A 25 -16.96 16.26 4.20
C SER A 25 -17.03 14.72 4.23
N SER A 26 -17.78 14.08 3.34
CA SER A 26 -18.06 12.62 3.47
C SER A 26 -18.17 11.83 2.17
N ARG A 27 -17.39 12.15 1.12
CA ARG A 27 -17.28 11.28 -0.06
C ARG A 27 -16.02 10.41 -0.13
N ASP A 28 -14.98 10.72 0.65
CA ASP A 28 -13.67 10.05 0.55
C ASP A 28 -13.37 9.14 1.75
N ALA A 29 -14.29 8.26 2.11
CA ALA A 29 -13.86 7.07 2.84
C ALA A 29 -12.99 6.28 1.86
N ALA A 30 -11.66 6.34 2.03
CA ALA A 30 -10.69 5.76 1.11
C ALA A 30 -10.97 4.26 0.91
N GLN A 31 -11.71 3.94 -0.16
CA GLN A 31 -12.07 2.57 -0.48
C GLN A 31 -10.79 1.82 -0.81
N LYS A 32 -10.56 0.72 -0.11
CA LYS A 32 -9.39 -0.15 -0.31
C LYS A 32 -9.82 -1.36 -1.12
N THR A 33 -9.01 -1.75 -2.08
CA THR A 33 -9.29 -2.99 -2.82
C THR A 33 -8.85 -4.19 -2.03
N LYS A 34 -9.35 -5.38 -2.39
CA LYS A 34 -8.92 -6.65 -1.80
C LYS A 34 -7.89 -7.38 -2.67
N SER A 35 -7.68 -6.91 -3.90
CA SER A 35 -6.81 -7.51 -4.93
C SER A 35 -5.40 -6.95 -4.95
N ASP A 36 -5.21 -5.73 -4.46
CA ASP A 36 -3.96 -5.00 -4.58
C ASP A 36 -3.40 -4.66 -3.21
N ILE A 37 -2.14 -5.01 -3.01
CA ILE A 37 -1.41 -4.64 -1.80
C ILE A 37 -0.16 -3.84 -2.15
N LEU A 38 0.16 -2.86 -1.32
CA LEU A 38 1.45 -2.21 -1.25
C LEU A 38 2.34 -2.99 -0.28
N ILE A 39 3.56 -3.30 -0.70
CA ILE A 39 4.61 -3.92 0.11
C ILE A 39 5.94 -3.19 -0.05
N SER A 40 6.77 -3.25 0.98
CA SER A 40 8.15 -2.78 0.92
C SER A 40 9.09 -3.91 0.50
N ILE A 41 10.06 -3.60 -0.35
CA ILE A 41 11.13 -4.50 -0.79
C ILE A 41 12.48 -3.76 -0.81
N MET A 42 13.55 -4.46 -0.45
CA MET A 42 14.91 -3.87 -0.50
C MET A 42 15.41 -3.77 -1.96
N PRO A 43 16.18 -2.72 -2.31
CA PRO A 43 16.76 -2.56 -3.65
C PRO A 43 17.46 -3.82 -4.18
N LEU A 44 18.25 -4.50 -3.33
CA LEU A 44 18.95 -5.74 -3.70
C LEU A 44 18.00 -6.83 -4.22
N TYR A 45 16.84 -7.02 -3.59
CA TYR A 45 15.88 -8.03 -4.03
C TYR A 45 15.08 -7.56 -5.25
N MET A 46 14.79 -6.26 -5.34
CA MET A 46 14.13 -5.69 -6.50
C MET A 46 14.98 -5.87 -7.77
N ASN A 47 16.29 -5.59 -7.70
CA ASN A 47 17.20 -5.78 -8.82
C ASN A 47 17.21 -7.24 -9.31
N ARG A 48 17.23 -8.20 -8.38
CA ARG A 48 17.17 -9.63 -8.73
C ARG A 48 15.84 -10.02 -9.41
N ILE A 49 14.74 -9.38 -9.04
CA ILE A 49 13.44 -9.60 -9.69
C ILE A 49 13.45 -8.99 -11.10
N VAL A 50 13.99 -7.79 -11.27
CA VAL A 50 14.14 -7.14 -12.58
C VAL A 50 15.04 -7.97 -13.51
N GLU A 51 16.12 -8.53 -12.99
CA GLU A 51 17.03 -9.44 -13.71
C GLU A 51 16.45 -10.85 -13.92
N ARG A 52 15.24 -11.12 -13.38
CA ARG A 52 14.58 -12.44 -13.37
C ARG A 52 15.40 -13.57 -12.72
N THR A 53 16.40 -13.22 -11.91
CA THR A 53 17.15 -14.19 -11.10
C THR A 53 16.40 -14.56 -9.82
N LYS A 54 15.49 -13.70 -9.36
CA LYS A 54 14.52 -13.97 -8.30
C LYS A 54 13.11 -13.91 -8.88
N ASP A 55 12.42 -15.03 -8.90
CA ASP A 55 11.10 -15.19 -9.52
C ASP A 55 9.95 -15.34 -8.50
N HIS A 56 10.26 -15.50 -7.21
CA HIS A 56 9.28 -15.53 -6.13
C HIS A 56 9.54 -14.45 -5.10
N GLU A 57 8.49 -13.83 -4.58
CA GLU A 57 8.53 -13.04 -3.34
C GLU A 57 8.21 -13.94 -2.15
N PHE A 58 8.99 -13.87 -1.06
CA PHE A 58 8.79 -14.72 0.12
C PHE A 58 8.29 -13.90 1.30
N ARG A 59 7.32 -14.42 2.05
CA ARG A 59 6.80 -13.79 3.27
C ARG A 59 6.61 -14.82 4.39
N GLY A 60 6.89 -14.40 5.62
CA GLY A 60 6.61 -15.18 6.84
C GLY A 60 5.13 -15.27 7.21
N TYR A 61 4.23 -14.80 6.34
CA TYR A 61 2.79 -14.80 6.57
C TYR A 61 2.03 -15.00 5.27
N LEU A 62 0.83 -15.58 5.38
CA LEU A 62 -0.06 -15.76 4.25
C LEU A 62 -0.73 -14.43 3.89
N ILE A 63 -0.71 -14.10 2.61
CA ILE A 63 -1.44 -13.01 1.99
C ILE A 63 -2.80 -13.55 1.55
N PRO A 64 -3.91 -12.80 1.74
CA PRO A 64 -5.23 -13.26 1.35
C PRO A 64 -5.31 -13.68 -0.11
N LYS A 65 -6.02 -14.79 -0.38
CA LYS A 65 -6.17 -15.36 -1.74
C LYS A 65 -6.75 -14.40 -2.79
N ALA A 66 -7.45 -13.36 -2.35
CA ALA A 66 -8.00 -12.34 -3.25
C ALA A 66 -6.93 -11.44 -3.87
N VAL A 67 -5.74 -11.36 -3.26
CA VAL A 67 -4.64 -10.53 -3.74
C VAL A 67 -4.01 -11.17 -4.98
N SER A 68 -3.93 -10.40 -6.05
CA SER A 68 -3.31 -10.78 -7.32
C SER A 68 -2.22 -9.81 -7.76
N ARG A 69 -2.11 -8.63 -7.14
CA ARG A 69 -1.11 -7.60 -7.47
C ARG A 69 -0.38 -7.09 -6.23
N MET A 70 0.95 -6.99 -6.35
CA MET A 70 1.84 -6.39 -5.36
C MET A 70 2.48 -5.13 -5.92
N TRP A 71 2.16 -3.99 -5.31
CA TRP A 71 2.75 -2.69 -5.57
C TRP A 71 4.03 -2.60 -4.74
N LEU A 72 5.17 -2.50 -5.40
CA LEU A 72 6.50 -2.66 -4.80
C LEU A 72 7.12 -1.29 -4.52
N TYR A 73 7.05 -0.89 -3.24
CA TYR A 73 7.83 0.21 -2.70
C TYR A 73 9.26 -0.24 -2.46
N VAL A 74 10.20 0.32 -3.23
CA VAL A 74 11.62 0.09 -3.04
C VAL A 74 12.09 0.94 -1.87
N SER A 75 12.61 0.28 -0.84
CA SER A 75 13.03 0.93 0.40
C SER A 75 14.33 1.73 0.23
N SER A 76 14.95 2.15 1.34
CA SER A 76 16.19 2.94 1.33
C SER A 76 17.30 2.28 0.49
N PRO A 77 18.04 3.05 -0.33
CA PRO A 77 18.03 4.52 -0.41
C PRO A 77 17.01 5.11 -1.40
N GLU A 78 16.31 4.29 -2.19
CA GLU A 78 15.42 4.79 -3.26
C GLU A 78 14.12 5.39 -2.72
N GLN A 79 13.55 4.78 -1.69
CA GLN A 79 12.34 5.25 -0.99
C GLN A 79 11.18 5.62 -1.93
N THR A 80 10.91 4.78 -2.93
CA THR A 80 10.01 5.09 -4.06
C THR A 80 9.17 3.88 -4.44
N LEU A 81 7.87 4.08 -4.68
CA LEU A 81 7.02 3.10 -5.35
C LEU A 81 7.38 3.07 -6.83
N LYS A 82 7.86 1.92 -7.31
CA LYS A 82 8.46 1.82 -8.66
C LYS A 82 7.86 0.74 -9.54
N TYR A 83 7.32 -0.33 -8.95
CA TYR A 83 6.87 -1.48 -9.73
C TYR A 83 5.52 -1.99 -9.27
N ILE A 84 4.80 -2.65 -10.19
CA ILE A 84 3.62 -3.44 -9.89
C ILE A 84 3.89 -4.86 -10.42
N ALA A 85 3.80 -5.85 -9.54
CA ALA A 85 3.94 -7.25 -9.89
C ALA A 85 2.58 -7.95 -9.89
N VAL A 86 2.29 -8.73 -10.94
CA VAL A 86 1.18 -9.69 -10.93
C VAL A 86 1.71 -11.00 -10.36
N VAL A 87 1.02 -11.54 -9.36
CA VAL A 87 1.52 -12.66 -8.55
C VAL A 87 0.56 -13.84 -8.51
N SER A 88 1.11 -15.02 -8.22
CA SER A 88 0.32 -16.21 -7.86
C SER A 88 -0.26 -16.14 -6.44
N HIS A 89 -1.04 -17.15 -6.07
CA HIS A 89 -1.40 -17.38 -4.66
C HIS A 89 -0.20 -17.89 -3.87
N GLY A 90 -0.25 -17.78 -2.54
CA GLY A 90 0.83 -18.23 -1.68
C GLY A 90 1.03 -19.76 -1.77
N LYS A 91 2.25 -20.16 -2.09
CA LYS A 91 2.76 -21.54 -2.12
C LYS A 91 3.44 -21.88 -0.79
N CYS A 92 3.33 -23.12 -0.34
CA CYS A 92 4.03 -23.71 0.79
C CYS A 92 5.37 -24.35 0.36
N PRO A 93 6.29 -24.63 1.30
CA PRO A 93 7.50 -25.41 1.01
C PRO A 93 7.18 -26.72 0.28
N GLY A 94 7.87 -26.97 -0.83
CA GLY A 94 7.68 -28.14 -1.68
C GLY A 94 6.76 -27.91 -2.88
N GLU A 95 6.03 -26.78 -2.91
CA GLU A 95 5.09 -26.45 -3.99
C GLU A 95 5.71 -25.57 -5.10
N ILE A 96 6.97 -25.13 -4.96
CA ILE A 96 7.66 -24.45 -6.07
C ILE A 96 8.15 -25.49 -7.08
N GLU A 97 7.60 -25.48 -8.29
CA GLU A 97 7.97 -26.42 -9.36
C GLU A 97 9.38 -26.13 -9.92
N ASN A 98 9.65 -24.87 -10.29
CA ASN A 98 10.96 -24.44 -10.79
C ASN A 98 11.85 -23.93 -9.63
N GLN A 99 12.93 -24.64 -9.33
CA GLN A 99 13.82 -24.32 -8.21
C GLN A 99 15.07 -23.51 -8.61
N ASP A 100 15.18 -23.06 -9.87
CA ASP A 100 16.34 -22.32 -10.38
C ASP A 100 16.41 -20.88 -9.84
N GLY A 101 15.26 -20.29 -9.48
CA GLY A 101 15.18 -18.96 -8.91
C GLY A 101 15.84 -18.84 -7.53
N ILE A 102 16.47 -17.68 -7.26
CA ILE A 102 17.19 -17.44 -6.00
C ILE A 102 16.28 -17.66 -4.79
N GLY A 103 16.63 -18.68 -4.00
CA GLY A 103 15.97 -19.06 -2.76
C GLY A 103 14.82 -20.06 -2.93
N ASN A 104 14.50 -20.51 -4.15
CA ASN A 104 13.42 -21.47 -4.37
C ASN A 104 13.76 -22.85 -3.81
N ALA A 105 14.96 -23.37 -4.10
CA ALA A 105 15.42 -24.65 -3.56
C ALA A 105 15.46 -24.65 -2.02
N ASP A 106 16.04 -23.60 -1.44
CA ASP A 106 16.08 -23.40 0.02
C ASP A 106 14.67 -23.36 0.63
N PHE A 107 13.75 -22.61 0.01
CA PHE A 107 12.37 -22.52 0.47
C PHE A 107 11.67 -23.88 0.42
N ASN A 108 11.82 -24.63 -0.68
CA ASN A 108 11.23 -25.96 -0.82
C ASN A 108 11.80 -26.96 0.20
N ALA A 109 13.09 -26.84 0.53
CA ALA A 109 13.72 -27.63 1.58
C ALA A 109 13.27 -27.23 3.00
N GLY A 110 12.45 -26.18 3.16
CA GLY A 110 12.00 -25.69 4.46
C GLY A 110 13.05 -24.85 5.19
N ALA A 111 14.02 -24.26 4.49
CA ALA A 111 15.00 -23.39 5.12
C ALA A 111 14.37 -22.02 5.44
N GLY A 112 14.52 -21.55 6.69
CA GLY A 112 14.09 -20.22 7.10
C GLY A 112 12.57 -20.02 7.14
N VAL A 113 11.80 -21.08 7.42
CA VAL A 113 10.32 -21.10 7.39
C VAL A 113 9.67 -19.95 8.17
N ALA A 114 10.26 -19.53 9.30
CA ALA A 114 9.71 -18.41 10.08
C ALA A 114 9.67 -17.09 9.29
N CYS A 115 10.66 -16.83 8.45
CA CYS A 115 10.76 -15.61 7.64
C CYS A 115 10.23 -15.80 6.21
N ARG A 116 10.12 -17.06 5.75
CA ARG A 116 9.74 -17.45 4.39
C ARG A 116 8.78 -18.64 4.46
N ALA A 117 7.60 -18.43 5.05
CA ALA A 117 6.59 -19.47 5.18
C ALA A 117 5.81 -19.67 3.88
N TYR A 118 5.69 -18.62 3.07
CA TYR A 118 4.94 -18.61 1.83
C TYR A 118 5.73 -17.96 0.70
N ALA A 119 5.60 -18.51 -0.50
CA ALA A 119 6.19 -17.99 -1.73
C ALA A 119 5.11 -17.53 -2.71
N TYR A 120 5.33 -16.39 -3.38
CA TYR A 120 4.44 -15.82 -4.37
C TYR A 120 5.22 -15.66 -5.67
N GLU A 121 4.94 -16.51 -6.65
CA GLU A 121 5.51 -16.41 -7.99
C GLU A 121 5.15 -15.07 -8.62
N ILE A 122 6.16 -14.38 -9.16
CA ILE A 122 6.05 -13.12 -9.87
C ILE A 122 5.89 -13.46 -11.35
N ARG A 123 4.67 -13.37 -11.85
CA ARG A 123 4.30 -13.77 -13.20
C ARG A 123 4.57 -12.67 -14.20
N GLU A 124 4.24 -11.45 -13.82
CA GLU A 124 4.45 -10.25 -14.63
C GLU A 124 5.02 -9.13 -13.75
N LEU A 125 5.83 -8.27 -14.35
CA LEU A 125 6.40 -7.10 -13.68
C LEU A 125 6.27 -5.86 -14.57
N TYR A 126 5.70 -4.82 -13.99
CA TYR A 126 5.53 -3.52 -14.63
C TYR A 126 6.36 -2.48 -13.87
N GLU A 127 7.13 -1.69 -14.60
CA GLU A 127 7.83 -0.51 -14.12
C GLU A 127 6.93 0.71 -14.33
N LEU A 128 6.72 1.49 -13.26
CA LEU A 128 5.94 2.72 -13.35
C LEU A 128 6.66 3.72 -14.27
N LEU A 129 5.92 4.29 -15.21
CA LEU A 129 6.45 5.36 -16.08
C LEU A 129 6.85 6.58 -15.26
N GLU A 130 6.06 6.88 -14.24
CA GLU A 130 6.32 7.94 -13.26
C GLU A 130 6.46 7.31 -11.87
N PRO A 131 7.68 6.92 -11.45
CA PRO A 131 7.93 6.43 -10.10
C PRO A 131 7.44 7.42 -9.05
N LEU A 132 6.84 6.93 -7.97
CA LEU A 132 6.18 7.75 -6.96
C LEU A 132 6.98 7.75 -5.64
N PRO A 133 7.79 8.79 -5.36
CA PRO A 133 8.61 8.86 -4.15
C PRO A 133 7.74 8.98 -2.90
N LEU A 134 8.28 8.55 -1.74
CA LEU A 134 7.54 8.54 -0.47
C LEU A 134 6.83 9.87 -0.16
N LYS A 135 7.48 11.01 -0.43
CA LYS A 135 6.89 12.34 -0.19
C LYS A 135 5.63 12.56 -1.04
N GLN A 136 5.62 12.12 -2.29
CA GLN A 136 4.45 12.22 -3.18
C GLN A 136 3.36 11.22 -2.77
N MET A 137 3.73 9.99 -2.39
CA MET A 137 2.77 9.02 -1.83
C MET A 137 2.02 9.61 -0.62
N GLN A 138 2.75 10.26 0.29
CA GLN A 138 2.18 10.88 1.48
C GLN A 138 1.32 12.10 1.13
N SER A 139 1.80 13.00 0.26
CA SER A 139 1.08 14.24 -0.04
C SER A 139 -0.16 14.02 -0.92
N GLN A 140 -0.07 13.12 -1.92
CA GLN A 140 -1.16 12.87 -2.87
C GLN A 140 -2.14 11.83 -2.31
N TYR A 141 -1.61 10.75 -1.74
CA TYR A 141 -2.43 9.59 -1.36
C TYR A 141 -2.59 9.40 0.15
N GLY A 142 -1.88 10.15 1.00
CA GLY A 142 -1.88 9.91 2.44
C GLY A 142 -1.36 8.52 2.81
N VAL A 143 -0.57 7.90 1.92
CA VAL A 143 -0.03 6.55 2.08
C VAL A 143 1.46 6.65 2.42
N SER A 144 1.89 5.86 3.40
CA SER A 144 3.31 5.68 3.74
C SER A 144 3.76 4.26 3.36
N PHE A 145 5.05 3.99 3.49
CA PHE A 145 5.59 2.65 3.27
C PHE A 145 5.05 1.65 4.33
N PRO A 146 4.72 0.42 3.94
CA PRO A 146 4.21 -0.60 4.87
C PRO A 146 5.34 -1.37 5.56
N GLN A 147 5.11 -1.76 6.82
CA GLN A 147 5.96 -2.72 7.55
C GLN A 147 5.63 -4.18 7.17
N ARG A 148 4.34 -4.46 6.96
CA ARG A 148 3.83 -5.76 6.49
C ARG A 148 3.37 -5.63 5.04
N TYR A 149 2.09 -5.30 4.86
CA TYR A 149 1.49 -4.81 3.63
C TYR A 149 0.32 -3.89 4.02
N THR A 150 -0.14 -3.06 3.09
CA THR A 150 -1.45 -2.40 3.18
C THR A 150 -2.19 -2.63 1.89
N TYR A 151 -3.51 -2.66 1.91
CA TYR A 151 -4.26 -2.60 0.67
C TYR A 151 -4.07 -1.24 -0.01
N VAL A 152 -3.98 -1.28 -1.33
CA VAL A 152 -3.90 -0.09 -2.19
C VAL A 152 -5.26 0.61 -2.19
N LEU A 153 -5.24 1.94 -2.24
CA LEU A 153 -6.46 2.74 -2.33
C LEU A 153 -7.03 2.64 -3.74
N GLN A 154 -8.36 2.62 -3.88
CA GLN A 154 -9.03 2.59 -5.17
C GLN A 154 -8.54 3.73 -6.08
N ARG A 155 -8.44 4.95 -5.55
CA ARG A 155 -7.89 6.11 -6.29
C ARG A 155 -6.48 5.89 -6.86
N MET A 156 -5.61 5.13 -6.18
CA MET A 156 -4.27 4.86 -6.71
C MET A 156 -4.37 3.96 -7.94
N ILE A 157 -5.29 2.99 -7.94
CA ILE A 157 -5.52 2.10 -9.08
C ILE A 157 -6.15 2.87 -10.24
N ASP A 158 -7.04 3.82 -9.94
CA ASP A 158 -7.66 4.67 -10.95
C ASP A 158 -6.63 5.64 -11.58
N ASP A 159 -5.71 6.19 -10.78
CA ASP A 159 -4.68 7.14 -11.21
C ASP A 159 -3.47 6.46 -11.87
N ILE A 160 -3.13 5.23 -11.47
CA ILE A 160 -1.97 4.46 -11.94
C ILE A 160 -2.49 3.16 -12.58
N VAL A 161 -2.97 3.31 -13.81
CA VAL A 161 -3.49 2.21 -14.63
C VAL A 161 -2.34 1.29 -15.02
N LEU A 162 -2.46 0.00 -14.70
CA LEU A 162 -1.39 -0.99 -14.88
C LEU A 162 -0.97 -1.14 -16.35
N GLU A 163 -1.97 -1.17 -17.22
CA GLU A 163 -1.82 -1.40 -18.66
C GLU A 163 -1.09 -0.26 -19.36
N ASP A 164 -1.05 0.93 -18.74
CA ASP A 164 -0.32 2.10 -19.23
C ASP A 164 1.16 2.07 -18.81
N GLN A 165 1.56 1.15 -17.93
CA GLN A 165 2.92 1.07 -17.40
C GLN A 165 3.84 0.23 -18.30
N LYS A 166 5.16 0.38 -18.11
CA LYS A 166 6.15 -0.36 -18.89
C LYS A 166 6.25 -1.80 -18.39
N ARG A 167 5.69 -2.74 -19.14
CA ARG A 167 5.86 -4.18 -18.88
C ARG A 167 7.31 -4.60 -19.14
N LEU A 168 7.94 -5.24 -18.14
CA LEU A 168 9.29 -5.79 -18.23
C LEU A 168 9.27 -7.26 -18.65
N PHE A 169 8.31 -8.03 -18.12
CA PHE A 169 7.98 -9.40 -18.53
C PHE A 169 6.55 -9.74 -18.11
#